data_AF-A0A6L6WJW5-F1
#
_entry.id   AF-A0A6L6WJW5-F1
#
_cell.length_a   1.000
_cell.length_b   1.000
_cell.length_c   1.000
_cell.angle_alpha   90.00
_cell.angle_beta   90.00
_cell.angle_gamma   90.00
#
_symmetry.space_group_name_H-M   'P 1'
#
loop_
_entity.id
_entity.type
_entity.pdbx_description
1 polymer ?
#
loop_
_entity_poly.entity_id
_entity_poly.type
_entity_poly.pdbx_seq_one_letter_code
_entity_poly.pdbx_strand_id
1 'polypeptide(L)'
;MSVNRFFVSVSLTAIFSMAATPSVSQNNAAVLREILEKVEAFKTETMALQNELQTERERALVLEARIEKLEKEGDSSSVPSIPVGAVMAFDTDPKTEPGCPAGWEFFEPAGGRMIVGAGDHNNRWFQRDSSEPLPISIYPTFEQDARAGVQETDEARATGGAESVSITVAQLPPHNHGLEHGLNGQQLPWYAQAKSYPVPIGVAHSGSEYDWSSGSGEGHPNMPPFIALYYCKKK
;
A
#
# COMPACT_ATOMS: atom_id res chain seq x y z
N MET A 1 -9.59 38.27 21.47
CA MET A 1 -10.81 38.05 22.27
C MET A 1 -10.57 38.57 23.67
N SER A 2 -11.35 39.55 24.14
CA SER A 2 -11.17 40.18 25.46
C SER A 2 -11.79 39.28 26.53
N VAL A 3 -10.96 38.65 27.37
CA VAL A 3 -11.46 37.78 28.45
C VAL A 3 -11.92 38.68 29.60
N ASN A 4 -13.24 38.78 29.76
CA ASN A 4 -13.88 39.44 30.89
C ASN A 4 -13.40 38.81 32.21
N ARG A 5 -12.55 39.52 32.97
CA ARG A 5 -12.17 39.13 34.33
C ARG A 5 -13.34 39.44 35.27
N PHE A 6 -14.17 38.44 35.55
CA PHE A 6 -15.15 38.50 36.63
C PHE A 6 -14.42 38.42 37.98
N PHE A 7 -14.15 39.58 38.59
CA PHE A 7 -13.78 39.66 40.00
C PHE A 7 -15.06 39.55 40.83
N VAL A 8 -15.34 38.36 41.37
CA VAL A 8 -16.35 38.20 42.42
C VAL A 8 -15.71 38.61 43.74
N SER A 9 -15.83 39.89 44.11
CA SER A 9 -15.47 40.38 45.44
C SER A 9 -16.63 40.08 46.40
N VAL A 10 -16.52 39.01 47.18
CA VAL A 10 -17.43 38.76 48.31
C VAL A 10 -16.96 39.63 49.46
N SER A 11 -17.43 40.88 49.50
CA SER A 11 -17.23 41.78 50.64
C SER A 11 -18.18 41.39 51.76
N LEU A 12 -17.70 40.59 52.71
CA LEU A 12 -18.45 40.19 53.90
C LEU A 12 -18.50 41.37 54.90
N THR A 13 -19.27 42.40 54.57
CA THR A 13 -19.47 43.56 55.44
C THR A 13 -20.96 43.72 55.72
N ALA A 14 -21.50 42.98 56.69
CA ALA A 14 -22.81 43.31 57.25
C ALA A 14 -23.00 42.84 58.70
N ILE A 15 -23.03 43.85 59.58
CA ILE A 15 -24.02 44.08 60.65
C ILE A 15 -24.07 43.04 61.78
N PHE A 16 -23.42 43.37 62.90
CA PHE A 16 -23.83 42.90 64.23
C PHE A 16 -23.84 44.07 65.22
N SER A 17 -25.00 44.76 65.29
CA SER A 17 -25.33 45.65 66.40
C SER A 17 -26.75 45.32 66.86
N MET A 18 -26.89 44.26 67.65
CA MET A 18 -28.12 43.97 68.40
C MET A 18 -27.77 43.71 69.86
N ALA A 19 -28.47 44.42 70.74
CA ALA A 19 -28.31 44.40 72.18
C ALA A 19 -28.53 42.99 72.76
N ALA A 20 -27.59 42.55 73.58
CA ALA A 20 -27.52 41.20 74.12
C ALA A 20 -28.56 40.96 75.22
N THR A 21 -29.40 39.93 75.04
CA THR A 21 -29.98 39.18 76.16
C THR A 21 -28.99 38.08 76.57
N PRO A 22 -28.65 37.94 77.87
CA PRO A 22 -27.45 37.21 78.30
C PRO A 22 -27.52 35.67 78.21
N SER A 23 -28.66 35.05 77.88
CA SER A 23 -28.79 33.58 77.78
C SER A 23 -28.70 33.02 76.35
N VAL A 24 -28.75 33.87 75.31
CA VAL A 24 -28.64 33.45 73.89
C VAL A 24 -27.18 33.54 73.39
N SER A 25 -26.26 34.11 74.17
CA SER A 25 -24.92 34.49 73.68
C SER A 25 -23.93 33.33 73.53
N GLN A 26 -24.05 32.25 74.31
CA GLN A 26 -23.08 31.14 74.25
C GLN A 26 -23.28 30.23 73.04
N ASN A 27 -24.53 29.90 72.69
CA ASN A 27 -24.82 29.05 71.51
C ASN A 27 -24.42 29.75 70.21
N ASN A 28 -24.62 31.08 70.13
CA ASN A 28 -24.25 31.86 68.95
C ASN A 28 -22.73 31.93 68.73
N ALA A 29 -21.93 31.94 69.80
CA ALA A 29 -20.47 31.96 69.69
C ALA A 29 -19.90 30.64 69.13
N ALA A 30 -20.50 29.50 69.47
CA ALA A 30 -20.11 28.20 68.92
C ALA A 30 -20.43 28.09 67.43
N VAL A 31 -21.65 28.48 67.03
CA VAL A 31 -22.08 28.49 65.62
C VAL A 31 -21.21 29.43 64.77
N LEU A 32 -20.86 30.60 65.29
CA LEU A 32 -19.98 31.54 64.58
C LEU A 32 -18.57 30.99 64.34
N ARG A 33 -18.00 30.26 65.31
CA ARG A 33 -16.69 29.60 65.14
C ARG A 33 -16.75 28.53 64.05
N GLU A 34 -17.79 27.70 64.05
CA GLU A 34 -17.99 26.68 63.02
C GLU A 34 -18.16 27.30 61.63
N ILE A 35 -18.91 28.39 61.52
CA ILE A 35 -19.07 29.12 60.25
C ILE A 35 -17.73 29.69 59.78
N LEU A 36 -16.95 30.31 60.68
CA LEU A 36 -15.64 30.87 60.32
C LEU A 36 -14.67 29.78 59.84
N GLU A 37 -14.61 28.64 60.54
CA GLU A 37 -13.79 27.51 60.13
C GLU A 37 -14.18 26.99 58.74
N LYS A 38 -15.48 26.86 58.46
CA LYS A 38 -15.98 26.47 57.13
C LYS A 38 -15.67 27.51 56.05
N VAL A 39 -15.74 28.79 56.38
CA VAL A 39 -15.40 29.88 55.45
C VAL A 39 -13.91 29.87 55.14
N GLU A 40 -13.05 29.63 56.13
CA GLU A 40 -11.61 29.49 55.92
C GLU A 40 -11.28 28.26 55.09
N ALA A 41 -11.91 27.11 55.36
CA ALA A 41 -11.76 25.90 54.55
C ALA A 41 -12.23 26.09 53.10
N PHE A 42 -13.36 26.77 52.89
CA PHE A 42 -13.85 27.09 51.55
C PHE A 42 -12.90 28.04 50.82
N LYS A 43 -12.31 29.00 51.53
CA LYS A 43 -11.30 29.92 50.96
C LYS A 43 -10.04 29.16 50.53
N THR A 44 -9.57 28.20 51.31
CA THR A 44 -8.37 27.42 50.93
C THR A 44 -8.65 26.51 49.74
N GLU A 45 -9.83 25.87 49.68
CA GLU A 45 -10.25 25.04 48.55
C GLU A 45 -10.37 25.86 47.25
N THR A 46 -11.01 27.04 47.32
CA THR A 46 -11.14 27.91 46.15
C THR A 46 -9.79 28.44 45.66
N MET A 47 -8.85 28.74 46.56
CA MET A 47 -7.47 29.10 46.17
C MET A 47 -6.73 27.92 45.52
N ALA A 48 -6.92 26.70 46.00
CA ALA A 48 -6.31 25.51 45.39
C ALA A 48 -6.82 25.27 43.97
N LEU A 49 -8.14 25.37 43.75
CA LEU A 49 -8.75 25.23 42.43
C LEU A 49 -8.30 26.33 41.46
N GLN A 50 -8.10 27.55 41.94
CA GLN A 50 -7.57 28.64 41.11
C GLN A 50 -6.13 28.36 40.65
N ASN A 51 -5.28 27.81 41.52
CA ASN A 51 -3.91 27.45 41.18
C ASN A 51 -3.86 26.28 40.18
N GLU A 52 -4.71 25.27 40.35
CA GLU A 52 -4.83 24.15 39.41
C GLU A 52 -5.29 24.64 38.03
N LEU A 53 -6.32 25.49 37.98
CA LEU A 53 -6.79 26.08 36.73
C LEU A 53 -5.71 26.93 36.04
N GLN A 54 -4.91 27.66 36.80
CA GLN A 54 -3.79 28.42 36.24
C GLN A 54 -2.72 27.48 35.65
N THR A 55 -2.42 26.38 36.33
CA THR A 55 -1.47 25.36 35.86
C THR A 55 -1.93 24.73 34.56
N GLU A 56 -3.21 24.37 34.44
CA GLU A 56 -3.76 23.79 33.21
C GLU A 56 -3.79 24.80 32.05
N ARG A 57 -4.02 26.09 32.33
CA ARG A 57 -3.90 27.14 31.30
C ARG A 57 -2.48 27.28 30.78
N GLU A 58 -1.48 27.23 31.66
CA GLU A 58 -0.08 27.28 31.27
C GLU A 58 0.32 26.04 30.44
N ARG A 59 -0.16 24.85 30.81
CA ARG A 59 0.02 23.63 30.01
C ARG A 59 -0.61 23.73 28.63
N ALA A 60 -1.82 24.26 28.53
CA ALA A 60 -2.51 24.47 27.26
C ALA A 60 -1.72 25.41 26.34
N LEU A 61 -1.22 26.53 26.87
CA LEU A 61 -0.39 27.48 26.10
C LEU A 61 0.92 26.85 25.60
N VAL A 62 1.56 26.01 26.41
CA VAL A 62 2.78 25.28 25.99
C VAL A 62 2.47 24.28 24.87
N LEU A 63 1.32 23.61 24.92
CA LEU A 63 0.90 22.67 23.87
C LEU A 63 0.56 23.41 22.56
N GLU A 64 -0.15 24.53 22.63
CA GLU A 64 -0.45 25.37 21.46
C GLU A 64 0.84 25.86 20.79
N ALA A 65 1.80 26.36 21.57
CA ALA A 65 3.10 26.78 21.05
C ALA A 65 3.90 25.62 20.43
N ARG A 66 3.76 24.40 20.95
CA ARG A 66 4.40 23.21 20.39
C ARG A 66 3.75 22.78 19.08
N ILE A 67 2.43 22.87 18.96
CA ILE A 67 1.69 22.59 17.72
C ILE A 67 2.08 23.60 16.65
N GLU A 68 2.05 24.90 16.96
CA GLU A 68 2.45 25.96 16.02
C GLU A 68 3.90 25.78 15.55
N LYS A 69 4.80 25.40 16.47
CA LYS A 69 6.19 25.08 16.13
C LYS A 69 6.28 23.89 15.17
N LEU A 70 5.57 22.80 15.44
CA LEU A 70 5.58 21.59 14.60
C LEU A 70 4.94 21.85 13.24
N GLU A 71 3.89 22.66 13.16
CA GLU A 71 3.28 23.08 11.90
C GLU A 71 4.25 23.93 11.08
N LYS A 72 4.95 24.87 11.72
CA LYS A 72 5.97 25.70 11.06
C LYS A 72 7.20 24.90 10.62
N GLU A 73 7.65 23.93 11.43
CA GLU A 73 8.74 23.03 11.08
C GLU A 73 8.33 22.04 9.99
N GLY A 74 7.08 21.57 10.00
CA GLY A 74 6.49 20.72 8.96
C GLY A 74 6.30 21.43 7.63
N ASP A 75 6.03 22.74 7.65
CA ASP A 75 5.92 23.60 6.47
C ASP A 75 7.31 24.06 5.95
N SER A 76 8.35 23.99 6.79
CA SER A 76 9.73 24.32 6.40
C SER A 76 10.46 23.12 5.76
N SER A 77 10.21 22.94 4.47
CA SER A 77 11.26 23.07 3.44
C SER A 77 12.55 22.23 3.53
N SER A 78 12.55 21.03 4.11
CA SER A 78 13.70 20.12 3.95
C SER A 78 13.38 18.66 3.63
N VAL A 79 12.12 18.24 3.68
CA VAL A 79 11.73 17.02 2.95
C VAL A 79 11.61 17.45 1.49
N PRO A 80 12.47 16.97 0.57
CA PRO A 80 12.32 17.29 -0.84
C PRO A 80 10.90 16.92 -1.24
N SER A 81 10.13 17.93 -1.66
CA SER A 81 8.76 17.72 -2.11
C SER A 81 8.79 16.69 -3.22
N ILE A 82 8.07 15.59 -3.02
CA ILE A 82 7.95 14.54 -4.03
C ILE A 82 7.47 15.20 -5.33
N PRO A 83 8.21 15.06 -6.44
CA PRO A 83 7.86 15.78 -7.67
C PRO A 83 6.51 15.32 -8.22
N VAL A 84 5.79 16.25 -8.84
CA VAL A 84 4.57 15.96 -9.60
C VAL A 84 4.89 14.89 -10.65
N GLY A 85 4.02 13.90 -10.76
CA GLY A 85 4.19 12.74 -11.65
C GLY A 85 4.92 11.55 -11.03
N ALA A 86 5.50 11.68 -9.83
CA ALA A 86 6.11 10.55 -9.13
C ALA A 86 5.09 9.43 -8.89
N VAL A 87 5.49 8.19 -9.15
CA VAL A 87 4.69 6.99 -8.87
C VAL A 87 5.29 6.26 -7.68
N MET A 88 4.46 5.93 -6.68
CA MET A 88 4.88 5.23 -5.46
C MET A 88 3.94 4.06 -5.16
N ALA A 89 4.50 3.01 -4.56
CA ALA A 89 3.76 1.85 -4.09
C ALA A 89 3.34 2.06 -2.63
N PHE A 90 2.11 1.66 -2.32
CA PHE A 90 1.49 1.76 -1.01
C PHE A 90 0.93 0.40 -0.60
N ASP A 91 1.25 -0.01 0.63
CA ASP A 91 0.64 -1.16 1.29
C ASP A 91 -0.58 -0.68 2.10
N THR A 92 -1.66 -0.38 1.37
CA THR A 92 -2.92 0.10 1.94
C THR A 92 -4.00 -0.95 1.77
N ASP A 93 -4.77 -1.24 2.83
CA ASP A 93 -5.98 -2.05 2.71
C ASP A 93 -7.12 -1.16 2.20
N PRO A 94 -7.66 -1.40 0.98
CA PRO A 94 -8.75 -0.61 0.43
C PRO A 94 -10.03 -0.66 1.28
N LYS A 95 -10.13 -1.62 2.22
CA LYS A 95 -11.25 -1.74 3.15
C LYS A 95 -11.14 -0.78 4.33
N THR A 96 -9.94 -0.38 4.74
CA THR A 96 -9.71 0.47 5.91
C THR A 96 -9.35 1.90 5.53
N GLU A 97 -8.65 2.09 4.41
CA GLU A 97 -8.24 3.39 3.90
C GLU A 97 -8.52 3.45 2.39
N PRO A 98 -9.53 4.22 1.94
CA PRO A 98 -9.93 4.22 0.55
C PRO A 98 -8.93 5.01 -0.30
N GLY A 99 -7.85 4.35 -0.72
CA GLY A 99 -7.03 4.73 -1.86
C GLY A 99 -5.83 5.61 -1.55
N CYS A 100 -5.49 6.47 -2.51
CA CYS A 100 -4.24 7.20 -2.50
C CYS A 100 -4.23 8.35 -1.48
N PRO A 101 -3.06 8.68 -0.88
CA PRO A 101 -2.94 9.80 0.04
C PRO A 101 -3.41 11.14 -0.58
N ALA A 102 -3.71 12.13 0.26
CA ALA A 102 -4.13 13.44 -0.22
C ALA A 102 -3.12 14.05 -1.22
N GLY A 103 -3.63 14.52 -2.36
CA GLY A 103 -2.80 15.05 -3.46
C GLY A 103 -2.13 13.97 -4.33
N TRP A 104 -2.63 12.73 -4.27
CA TRP A 104 -2.27 11.64 -5.16
C TRP A 104 -3.51 11.08 -5.87
N GLU A 105 -3.31 10.31 -6.93
CA GLU A 105 -4.36 9.54 -7.62
C GLU A 105 -3.90 8.11 -7.91
N PHE A 106 -4.84 7.20 -8.13
CA PHE A 106 -4.49 5.85 -8.54
C PHE A 106 -3.75 5.87 -9.87
N PHE A 107 -2.64 5.16 -9.92
CA PHE A 107 -1.91 4.91 -11.15
C PHE A 107 -2.47 3.65 -11.81
N GLU A 108 -3.66 3.78 -12.41
CA GLU A 108 -4.39 2.70 -13.09
C GLU A 108 -3.53 1.87 -14.06
N PRO A 109 -2.57 2.44 -14.82
CA PRO A 109 -1.73 1.68 -15.73
C PRO A 109 -0.85 0.61 -15.07
N ALA A 110 -0.67 0.64 -13.75
CA ALA A 110 0.04 -0.37 -12.97
C ALA A 110 -0.85 -1.54 -12.50
N GLY A 111 -2.18 -1.44 -12.65
CA GLY A 111 -3.11 -2.48 -12.23
C GLY A 111 -2.81 -3.83 -12.89
N GLY A 112 -2.57 -4.86 -12.08
CA GLY A 112 -2.29 -6.22 -12.55
C GLY A 112 -0.95 -6.36 -13.31
N ARG A 113 -0.07 -5.37 -13.25
CA ARG A 113 1.17 -5.32 -14.03
C ARG A 113 2.40 -5.23 -13.14
N MET A 114 3.52 -5.75 -13.66
CA MET A 114 4.83 -5.56 -13.06
C MET A 114 5.44 -4.25 -13.55
N ILE A 115 5.95 -3.42 -12.64
CA ILE A 115 6.66 -2.19 -13.00
C ILE A 115 8.10 -2.54 -13.36
N VAL A 116 8.48 -2.20 -14.59
CA VAL A 116 9.84 -2.35 -15.10
C VAL A 116 10.41 -0.95 -15.31
N GLY A 117 11.63 -0.71 -14.84
CA GLY A 117 12.30 0.58 -15.01
C GLY A 117 12.55 0.86 -16.49
N ALA A 118 11.98 1.94 -17.00
CA ALA A 118 12.31 2.50 -18.31
C ALA A 118 13.52 3.45 -18.18
N GLY A 119 14.45 3.43 -19.14
CA GLY A 119 15.59 4.35 -19.12
C GLY A 119 16.68 4.02 -20.12
N ASP A 120 17.72 4.85 -20.12
CA ASP A 120 18.94 4.61 -20.90
C ASP A 120 19.75 3.51 -20.21
N HIS A 121 19.63 2.28 -20.71
CA HIS A 121 20.40 1.15 -20.26
C HIS A 121 21.07 0.47 -21.45
N ASN A 122 22.20 -0.18 -21.20
CA ASN A 122 22.96 -0.86 -22.25
C ASN A 122 22.47 -2.30 -22.52
N ASN A 123 21.36 -2.70 -21.90
CA ASN A 123 20.76 -4.02 -22.11
C ASN A 123 20.21 -4.13 -23.54
N ARG A 124 20.68 -5.15 -24.23
CA ARG A 124 20.46 -5.43 -25.64
C ARG A 124 19.61 -6.68 -25.78
N TRP A 125 18.46 -6.57 -26.42
CA TRP A 125 17.64 -7.74 -26.78
C TRP A 125 17.94 -8.13 -28.23
N PHE A 126 18.18 -9.41 -28.47
CA PHE A 126 18.33 -9.95 -29.81
C PHE A 126 16.96 -10.41 -30.33
N GLN A 127 16.38 -9.65 -31.25
CA GLN A 127 15.28 -10.17 -32.06
C GLN A 127 15.78 -11.35 -32.89
N ARG A 128 14.97 -12.41 -32.98
CA ARG A 128 15.34 -13.67 -33.64
C ARG A 128 15.75 -13.48 -35.12
N ASP A 129 15.29 -12.40 -35.73
CA ASP A 129 15.43 -12.02 -37.13
C ASP A 129 16.19 -10.71 -37.37
N SER A 130 16.68 -10.05 -36.32
CA SER A 130 17.53 -8.86 -36.43
C SER A 130 18.99 -9.20 -36.17
N SER A 131 19.87 -8.86 -37.11
CA SER A 131 21.32 -8.91 -36.89
C SER A 131 21.81 -7.86 -35.90
N GLU A 132 20.99 -6.86 -35.59
CA GLU A 132 21.32 -5.81 -34.62
C GLU A 132 20.47 -5.96 -33.35
N PRO A 133 21.11 -5.99 -32.16
CA PRO A 133 20.37 -5.97 -30.93
C PRO A 133 19.62 -4.65 -30.77
N LEU A 134 18.33 -4.75 -30.48
CA LEU A 134 17.53 -3.58 -30.12
C LEU A 134 17.78 -3.25 -28.65
N PRO A 135 18.14 -2.00 -28.30
CA PRO A 135 18.24 -1.63 -26.90
C PRO A 135 16.83 -1.65 -26.30
N ILE A 136 16.65 -2.12 -25.07
CA ILE A 136 15.33 -2.04 -24.40
C ILE A 136 14.82 -0.57 -24.30
N SER A 137 15.67 0.44 -24.54
CA SER A 137 15.30 1.86 -24.61
C SER A 137 14.41 2.19 -25.82
N ILE A 138 14.13 1.23 -26.71
CA ILE A 138 13.07 1.34 -27.73
C ILE A 138 11.68 1.36 -27.12
N TYR A 139 11.51 0.85 -25.89
CA TYR A 139 10.25 0.92 -25.20
C TYR A 139 10.07 2.34 -24.66
N PRO A 140 9.03 3.07 -25.11
CA PRO A 140 8.81 4.43 -24.67
C PRO A 140 8.54 4.46 -23.16
N THR A 141 8.87 5.58 -22.52
CA THR A 141 8.38 5.83 -21.17
C THR A 141 6.86 6.04 -21.23
N PHE A 142 6.15 5.60 -20.20
CA PHE A 142 4.69 5.73 -20.13
C PHE A 142 4.19 7.18 -20.35
N GLU A 143 5.00 8.19 -20.02
CA GLU A 143 4.63 9.60 -20.17
C GLU A 143 4.95 10.19 -21.56
N GLN A 144 5.91 9.62 -22.30
CA GLN A 144 6.26 10.09 -23.65
C GLN A 144 5.16 9.83 -24.66
N ASP A 145 4.42 8.73 -24.53
CA ASP A 145 3.32 8.37 -25.43
C ASP A 145 2.14 9.36 -25.31
N ALA A 146 1.88 9.89 -24.11
CA ALA A 146 0.77 10.80 -23.85
C ALA A 146 0.97 12.23 -24.43
N ARG A 147 2.23 12.69 -24.60
CA ARG A 147 2.52 14.08 -25.00
C ARG A 147 2.73 14.28 -26.50
N ALA A 148 3.00 13.21 -27.26
CA ALA A 148 3.45 13.35 -28.64
C ALA A 148 2.32 13.49 -29.67
N GLY A 149 1.04 13.42 -29.27
CA GLY A 149 -0.09 13.42 -30.21
C GLY A 149 -0.02 12.26 -31.22
N VAL A 150 0.76 11.23 -30.88
CA VAL A 150 0.97 10.05 -31.71
C VAL A 150 -0.23 9.15 -31.53
N GLN A 151 -0.74 8.61 -32.64
CA GLN A 151 -1.88 7.71 -32.67
C GLN A 151 -1.73 6.58 -31.63
N GLU A 152 -2.89 6.18 -31.09
CA GLU A 152 -3.26 5.09 -30.17
C GLU A 152 -2.43 3.77 -30.20
N THR A 153 -1.51 3.61 -31.15
CA THR A 153 -0.65 2.44 -31.33
C THR A 153 0.60 2.40 -30.44
N ASP A 154 0.98 3.48 -29.76
CA ASP A 154 2.25 3.52 -29.00
C ASP A 154 2.12 3.22 -27.49
N GLU A 155 0.96 3.44 -26.84
CA GLU A 155 0.74 2.97 -25.45
C GLU A 155 0.87 1.43 -25.32
N ALA A 156 0.55 0.72 -26.40
CA ALA A 156 0.74 -0.72 -26.53
C ALA A 156 2.22 -1.15 -26.54
N ARG A 157 3.16 -0.21 -26.73
CA ARG A 157 4.61 -0.46 -26.70
C ARG A 157 5.19 -0.22 -25.32
N ALA A 158 4.64 0.70 -24.53
CA ALA A 158 5.04 0.89 -23.13
C ALA A 158 4.56 -0.24 -22.20
N THR A 159 3.67 -1.11 -22.67
CA THR A 159 3.04 -2.17 -21.88
C THR A 159 3.15 -3.52 -22.61
N GLY A 160 3.18 -4.62 -21.86
CA GLY A 160 3.33 -5.95 -22.45
C GLY A 160 3.31 -7.07 -21.41
N GLY A 161 3.62 -8.28 -21.86
CA GLY A 161 3.58 -9.49 -21.05
C GLY A 161 2.27 -10.27 -21.18
N ALA A 162 2.25 -11.46 -20.61
CA ALA A 162 1.09 -12.34 -20.55
C ALA A 162 1.07 -13.09 -19.22
N GLU A 163 -0.10 -13.21 -18.60
CA GLU A 163 -0.29 -13.93 -17.33
C GLU A 163 -0.13 -15.45 -17.50
N SER A 164 -0.51 -15.97 -18.67
CA SER A 164 -0.35 -17.36 -19.06
C SER A 164 0.15 -17.49 -20.50
N VAL A 165 0.85 -18.59 -20.77
CA VAL A 165 1.34 -18.94 -22.11
C VAL A 165 0.90 -20.37 -22.41
N SER A 166 0.31 -20.57 -23.59
CA SER A 166 0.06 -21.90 -24.15
C SER A 166 1.11 -22.19 -25.21
N ILE A 167 1.77 -23.35 -25.09
CA ILE A 167 2.84 -23.75 -26.00
C ILE A 167 2.21 -24.27 -27.28
N THR A 168 2.50 -23.58 -28.38
CA THR A 168 2.10 -23.99 -29.74
C THR A 168 3.09 -25.00 -30.31
N VAL A 169 2.67 -25.77 -31.33
CA VAL A 169 3.55 -26.70 -32.05
C VAL A 169 4.81 -26.02 -32.58
N ALA A 170 4.70 -24.76 -33.03
CA ALA A 170 5.83 -23.97 -33.52
C ALA A 170 6.87 -23.61 -32.44
N GLN A 171 6.50 -23.69 -31.16
CA GLN A 171 7.38 -23.41 -30.01
C GLN A 171 8.02 -24.68 -29.44
N LEU A 172 7.62 -25.87 -29.88
CA LEU A 172 8.24 -27.14 -29.46
C LEU A 172 9.61 -27.30 -30.14
N PRO A 173 10.69 -27.59 -29.39
CA PRO A 173 11.97 -27.97 -29.99
C PRO A 173 11.80 -29.19 -30.90
N PRO A 174 12.56 -29.28 -32.01
CA PRO A 174 12.64 -30.51 -32.78
C PRO A 174 13.08 -31.63 -31.85
N HIS A 175 12.23 -32.66 -31.74
CA HIS A 175 12.51 -33.84 -30.96
C HIS A 175 12.22 -35.06 -31.83
N ASN A 176 12.99 -36.12 -31.61
CA ASN A 176 12.79 -37.38 -32.30
C ASN A 176 12.52 -38.45 -31.24
N HIS A 177 11.44 -39.20 -31.42
CA HIS A 177 11.22 -40.39 -30.64
C HIS A 177 11.95 -41.51 -31.36
N GLY A 178 13.03 -42.00 -30.74
CA GLY A 178 13.72 -43.19 -31.19
C GLY A 178 12.83 -44.41 -31.01
N LEU A 179 11.88 -44.61 -31.92
CA LEU A 179 11.23 -45.90 -32.08
C LEU A 179 12.27 -46.79 -32.77
N GLU A 180 12.92 -47.63 -31.98
CA GLU A 180 13.81 -48.69 -32.45
C GLU A 180 12.97 -49.81 -33.09
N HIS A 181 12.21 -49.46 -34.12
CA HIS A 181 11.55 -50.41 -35.00
C HIS A 181 12.36 -50.43 -36.28
N GLY A 182 12.90 -51.61 -36.61
CA GLY A 182 13.72 -51.81 -37.81
C GLY A 182 13.06 -51.18 -39.02
N LEU A 183 13.73 -50.18 -39.60
CA LEU A 183 13.34 -49.56 -40.86
C LEU A 183 13.08 -50.70 -41.85
N ASN A 184 11.82 -50.85 -42.28
CA ASN A 184 11.39 -51.83 -43.28
C ASN A 184 11.30 -53.29 -42.84
N GLY A 185 10.89 -53.60 -41.61
CA GLY A 185 10.58 -54.99 -41.23
C GLY A 185 11.76 -55.95 -41.36
N GLN A 186 13.00 -55.43 -41.37
CA GLN A 186 14.17 -56.26 -41.31
C GLN A 186 14.25 -56.89 -39.92
N GLN A 187 14.27 -58.23 -39.90
CA GLN A 187 14.52 -58.99 -38.69
C GLN A 187 15.83 -58.52 -38.05
N LEU A 188 15.78 -58.09 -36.79
CA LEU A 188 16.99 -57.89 -36.01
C LEU A 188 17.72 -59.24 -35.91
N PRO A 189 19.01 -59.34 -36.26
CA PRO A 189 19.68 -60.63 -36.44
C PRO A 189 19.90 -61.43 -35.14
N TRP A 190 19.46 -60.95 -33.98
CA TRP A 190 19.99 -61.43 -32.70
C TRP A 190 19.35 -62.72 -32.15
N TYR A 191 18.26 -63.23 -32.73
CA TYR A 191 17.66 -64.51 -32.30
C TYR A 191 17.04 -65.31 -33.48
N ALA A 192 17.83 -65.48 -34.54
CA ALA A 192 17.43 -66.25 -35.73
C ALA A 192 17.45 -67.78 -35.50
N GLN A 193 16.53 -68.32 -34.69
CA GLN A 193 16.08 -69.72 -34.80
C GLN A 193 14.57 -69.93 -34.53
N ALA A 194 13.79 -68.91 -34.20
CA ALA A 194 12.36 -69.07 -33.96
C ALA A 194 11.53 -68.32 -35.00
N LYS A 195 10.96 -69.11 -35.93
CA LYS A 195 9.84 -68.80 -36.84
C LYS A 195 9.66 -67.32 -37.23
N SER A 196 10.08 -67.01 -38.45
CA SER A 196 9.67 -65.79 -39.15
C SER A 196 8.16 -65.83 -39.40
N TYR A 197 7.39 -65.12 -38.58
CA TYR A 197 6.02 -64.78 -38.93
C TYR A 197 6.08 -63.50 -39.76
N PRO A 198 5.50 -63.46 -40.98
CA PRO A 198 5.31 -62.22 -41.70
C PRO A 198 4.36 -61.37 -40.85
N VAL A 199 4.90 -60.41 -40.11
CA VAL A 199 4.10 -59.33 -39.55
C VAL A 199 3.81 -58.42 -40.74
N PRO A 200 2.57 -58.39 -41.27
CA PRO A 200 2.29 -57.54 -42.40
C PRO A 200 2.38 -56.11 -41.88
N ILE A 201 3.36 -55.36 -42.38
CA ILE A 201 3.44 -53.92 -42.21
C ILE A 201 2.16 -53.37 -42.85
N GLY A 202 1.15 -53.06 -42.03
CA GLY A 202 -0.12 -52.50 -42.49
C GLY A 202 -1.39 -53.31 -42.18
N VAL A 203 -1.36 -54.45 -41.48
CA VAL A 203 -2.61 -54.92 -40.83
C VAL A 203 -2.83 -54.12 -39.57
N ALA A 204 -3.72 -53.14 -39.72
CA ALA A 204 -4.52 -52.53 -38.68
C ALA A 204 -4.75 -53.47 -37.49
N HIS A 205 -3.94 -53.32 -36.44
CA HIS A 205 -4.56 -53.33 -35.13
C HIS A 205 -5.28 -51.99 -35.04
N SER A 206 -6.60 -52.06 -35.21
CA SER A 206 -7.60 -51.07 -34.84
C SER A 206 -7.56 -50.81 -33.32
N GLY A 207 -6.41 -50.35 -32.84
CA GLY A 207 -6.10 -50.16 -31.44
C GLY A 207 -5.09 -49.05 -31.37
N SER A 208 -5.62 -47.82 -31.31
CA SER A 208 -4.93 -46.58 -30.97
C SER A 208 -3.72 -46.22 -31.85
N GLU A 209 -4.00 -45.38 -32.84
CA GLU A 209 -3.13 -44.25 -33.19
C GLU A 209 -2.88 -43.45 -31.90
N TYR A 210 -1.95 -43.90 -31.06
CA TYR A 210 -1.42 -43.06 -29.99
C TYR A 210 -0.55 -42.02 -30.69
N ASP A 211 -1.14 -40.88 -30.99
CA ASP A 211 -0.38 -39.65 -31.09
C ASP A 211 0.08 -39.35 -29.66
N TRP A 212 1.35 -39.62 -29.34
CA TRP A 212 1.91 -39.49 -27.99
C TRP A 212 2.16 -38.02 -27.64
N SER A 213 1.25 -37.11 -28.00
CA SER A 213 1.27 -35.77 -27.42
C SER A 213 0.79 -35.88 -25.97
N SER A 214 1.67 -36.30 -25.07
CA SER A 214 1.41 -36.23 -23.65
C SER A 214 1.52 -34.76 -23.22
N GLY A 215 0.37 -34.08 -23.20
CA GLY A 215 0.22 -32.72 -22.70
C GLY A 215 -1.24 -32.30 -22.74
N SER A 216 -1.74 -31.68 -21.67
CA SER A 216 -3.14 -31.21 -21.61
C SER A 216 -3.39 -29.96 -22.47
N GLY A 217 -2.34 -29.32 -23.00
CA GLY A 217 -2.42 -28.02 -23.65
C GLY A 217 -2.78 -26.87 -22.69
N GLU A 218 -2.88 -27.17 -21.39
CA GLU A 218 -3.19 -26.18 -20.36
C GLU A 218 -2.06 -25.14 -20.28
N GLY A 219 -2.44 -23.86 -20.20
CA GLY A 219 -1.48 -22.79 -20.01
C GLY A 219 -0.76 -22.97 -18.67
N HIS A 220 0.57 -22.79 -18.68
CA HIS A 220 1.32 -22.78 -17.43
C HIS A 220 1.30 -21.35 -16.85
N PRO A 221 1.23 -21.20 -15.51
CA PRO A 221 1.35 -19.90 -14.88
C PRO A 221 2.72 -19.30 -15.23
N ASN A 222 2.73 -18.08 -15.77
CA ASN A 222 3.94 -17.37 -16.16
C ASN A 222 4.30 -16.22 -15.18
N MET A 223 3.53 -16.09 -14.10
CA MET A 223 3.79 -15.09 -13.07
C MET A 223 4.81 -15.62 -12.05
N PRO A 224 5.97 -14.96 -11.87
CA PRO A 224 6.86 -15.26 -10.75
C PRO A 224 6.16 -14.92 -9.42
N PRO A 225 6.63 -15.44 -8.27
CA PRO A 225 6.11 -15.04 -6.96
C PRO A 225 6.10 -13.51 -6.81
N PHE A 226 4.97 -12.95 -6.36
CA PHE A 226 4.75 -11.50 -6.30
C PHE A 226 4.02 -11.08 -5.03
N ILE A 227 4.11 -9.78 -4.72
CA ILE A 227 3.27 -9.08 -3.75
C ILE A 227 2.51 -7.98 -4.51
N ALA A 228 1.19 -7.91 -4.31
CA ALA A 228 0.38 -6.87 -4.91
C ALA A 228 0.37 -5.63 -4.01
N LEU A 229 0.76 -4.49 -4.56
CA LEU A 229 0.73 -3.18 -3.90
C LEU A 229 -0.07 -2.20 -4.75
N TYR A 230 -0.64 -1.19 -4.12
CA TYR A 230 -1.34 -0.12 -4.84
C TYR A 230 -0.35 0.93 -5.30
N TYR A 231 -0.43 1.32 -6.56
CA TYR A 231 0.40 2.39 -7.09
C TYR A 231 -0.40 3.69 -7.17
N CYS A 232 0.18 4.77 -6.67
CA CYS A 232 -0.39 6.10 -6.76
C CYS A 232 0.58 7.05 -7.44
N LYS A 233 0.04 7.99 -8.23
CA LYS A 233 0.76 9.06 -8.91
C LYS A 233 0.53 10.39 -8.19
N LYS A 234 1.60 11.16 -7.98
CA LYS A 234 1.53 12.50 -7.40
C LYS A 234 0.93 13.48 -8.42
N LYS A 235 -0.16 14.16 -8.06
CA LYS A 235 -0.77 15.22 -8.86
C LYS A 235 0.04 16.50 -8.83
#